data_AF-A0A953KM69-F1
#
_entry.id   AF-A0A953KM69-F1
#
_cell.length_a   1.000
_cell.length_b   1.000
_cell.length_c   1.000
_cell.angle_alpha   90.00
_cell.angle_beta   90.00
_cell.angle_gamma   90.00
#
_symmetry.space_group_name_H-M   'P 1'
#
loop_
_entity.id
_entity.type
_entity.pdbx_description
1 polymer ?
#
loop_
_entity_poly.entity_id
_entity_poly.type
_entity_poly.pdbx_seq_one_letter_code
_entity_poly.pdbx_strand_id
1 'polypeptide(L)'
;MIRLLIVVILFGCKMQNPKTESEVTEIPQNTGFKSTLQISSRVDTTKIEVREVLKLYGDYIQSQPDSIYDNPYWNSREKAQFEDFDFSRRSMYNGISSSQLLRVYAPFVLSVEPKNQKYQIRVLYANSDTDPLYIGSKVWCIHQLNAAREEGVWKLENLLPEKTRNWIRSKAGFIEYVFPEEHQLNAERVHKAQQFCQEIISRFNPEYKDSFSFYLANGIDEMGELENFDYIFSGVTTGKAREGMILSSKGDEFYPHEFIHKLLPKNPTRGHVIEEGLASFLGTREELTEYLPMMERLAKDFNKRDSYNLENILNNQTAWNGYPVAYPGGALLCEVIHEQKGDMGINKLARGKTDGYEEIMRLTQDILQLDKNNVFRLIENKLKEFE
;
A
#
# COMPACT_ATOMS: atom_id res chain seq x y z
N MET A 1 13.05 -0.08 -5.55
CA MET A 1 12.50 -0.71 -6.76
C MET A 1 11.54 -1.81 -6.31
N ILE A 2 10.23 -1.60 -6.47
CA ILE A 2 9.17 -2.51 -6.00
C ILE A 2 8.71 -3.38 -7.18
N ARG A 3 9.07 -4.66 -7.14
CA ARG A 3 8.42 -5.82 -7.78
C ARG A 3 8.68 -6.98 -6.81
N LEU A 4 7.77 -7.87 -6.43
CA LEU A 4 6.73 -8.57 -7.17
C LEU A 4 5.59 -8.88 -6.16
N LEU A 5 4.37 -8.44 -6.45
CA LEU A 5 3.19 -9.24 -6.13
C LEU A 5 2.85 -9.97 -7.43
N ILE A 6 3.56 -11.07 -7.74
CA ILE A 6 3.03 -11.99 -8.74
C ILE A 6 1.90 -12.73 -8.02
N VAL A 7 0.69 -12.19 -8.13
CA VAL A 7 -0.45 -13.06 -8.33
C VAL A 7 -0.10 -13.79 -9.62
N VAL A 8 0.23 -15.07 -9.51
CA VAL A 8 0.35 -15.94 -10.69
C VAL A 8 -1.06 -16.06 -11.25
N ILE A 9 -1.51 -15.04 -11.98
CA ILE A 9 -2.53 -15.23 -13.01
C ILE A 9 -1.77 -16.00 -14.08
N LEU A 10 -1.85 -17.33 -14.00
CA LEU A 10 -1.45 -18.19 -15.11
C LEU A 10 -2.18 -17.66 -16.34
N PHE A 11 -1.46 -16.98 -17.23
CA PHE A 11 -1.96 -16.57 -18.53
C PHE A 11 -2.24 -17.83 -19.36
N GLY A 12 -3.39 -18.44 -19.09
CA GLY A 12 -3.98 -19.52 -19.86
C GLY A 12 -4.89 -18.98 -20.96
N CYS A 13 -4.52 -17.90 -21.65
CA CYS A 13 -5.13 -17.64 -22.95
C CYS A 13 -4.59 -18.69 -23.91
N LYS A 14 -5.43 -19.67 -24.26
CA LYS A 14 -5.21 -20.57 -25.41
C LYS A 14 -5.00 -19.72 -26.67
N MET A 15 -3.76 -19.37 -26.98
CA MET A 15 -3.35 -19.17 -28.36
C MET A 15 -3.48 -20.53 -29.05
N GLN A 16 -4.32 -20.60 -30.08
CA GLN A 16 -4.32 -21.73 -30.98
C GLN A 16 -2.91 -21.89 -31.56
N ASN A 17 -2.33 -23.07 -31.30
CA ASN A 17 -1.06 -23.53 -31.83
C ASN A 17 -1.01 -23.37 -33.36
N PRO A 18 0.11 -22.86 -33.89
CA PRO A 18 0.82 -23.66 -34.86
C PRO A 18 2.27 -23.86 -34.42
N LYS A 19 2.63 -25.15 -34.24
CA LYS A 19 3.95 -25.78 -34.38
C LYS A 19 5.19 -24.95 -33.98
N THR A 20 5.76 -25.36 -32.84
CA THR A 20 7.21 -25.53 -32.57
C THR A 20 8.20 -24.72 -33.40
N GLU A 21 8.85 -23.75 -32.75
CA GLU A 21 10.31 -23.72 -32.62
C GLU A 21 10.71 -22.83 -31.43
N SER A 22 11.83 -23.22 -30.80
CA SER A 22 12.39 -22.64 -29.59
C SER A 22 12.99 -21.26 -29.84
N GLU A 23 12.47 -20.24 -29.17
CA GLU A 23 13.20 -18.99 -28.95
C GLU A 23 12.71 -18.34 -27.66
N VAL A 24 13.64 -18.07 -26.75
CA VAL A 24 13.42 -17.28 -25.53
C VAL A 24 12.97 -15.90 -25.99
N THR A 25 11.66 -15.66 -25.93
CA THR A 25 11.10 -14.37 -26.34
C THR A 25 11.16 -13.45 -25.14
N GLU A 26 12.09 -12.49 -25.19
CA GLU A 26 12.08 -11.32 -24.34
C GLU A 26 10.68 -10.71 -24.35
N ILE A 27 10.10 -10.50 -23.17
CA ILE A 27 8.82 -9.79 -23.02
C ILE A 27 9.05 -8.38 -23.58
N PRO A 28 8.38 -7.95 -24.67
CA PRO A 28 8.64 -6.66 -25.25
C PRO A 28 8.22 -5.59 -24.25
N GLN A 29 9.20 -4.89 -23.68
CA GLN A 29 8.94 -3.64 -23.01
C GLN A 29 8.58 -2.59 -24.07
N ASN A 30 7.46 -1.92 -23.83
CA ASN A 30 7.20 -0.58 -24.32
C ASN A 30 6.79 -0.42 -25.80
N THR A 31 5.72 -1.10 -26.21
CA THR A 31 4.83 -0.55 -27.26
C THR A 31 3.64 0.12 -26.56
N GLY A 32 3.52 1.44 -26.65
CA GLY A 32 2.47 2.21 -25.98
C GLY A 32 1.08 1.69 -26.31
N PHE A 33 0.46 0.98 -25.37
CA PHE A 33 -0.93 0.53 -25.50
C PHE A 33 -1.84 1.74 -25.36
N LYS A 34 -2.50 2.15 -26.46
CA LYS A 34 -3.46 3.24 -26.45
C LYS A 34 -4.85 2.67 -26.19
N SER A 35 -5.30 2.72 -24.94
CA SER A 35 -6.66 2.36 -24.57
C SER A 35 -7.63 3.47 -24.97
N THR A 36 -8.71 3.11 -25.66
CA THR A 36 -9.85 4.01 -25.88
C THR A 36 -10.79 3.94 -24.69
N LEU A 37 -11.04 5.09 -24.04
CA LEU A 37 -12.08 5.23 -23.04
C LEU A 37 -13.43 4.85 -23.63
N GLN A 38 -14.09 3.87 -23.02
CA GLN A 38 -15.48 3.56 -23.30
C GLN A 38 -16.36 4.47 -22.45
N ILE A 39 -17.52 4.89 -22.97
CA ILE A 39 -18.37 5.89 -22.33
C ILE A 39 -19.78 5.34 -22.23
N SER A 40 -20.35 5.37 -21.02
CA SER A 40 -21.76 5.07 -20.79
C SER A 40 -22.67 6.03 -21.56
N SER A 41 -23.78 5.51 -22.11
CA SER A 41 -24.81 6.33 -22.76
C SER A 41 -25.47 7.35 -21.83
N ARG A 42 -25.30 7.21 -20.51
CA ARG A 42 -25.77 8.18 -19.51
C ARG A 42 -24.92 9.45 -19.44
N VAL A 43 -23.71 9.44 -20.00
CA VAL A 43 -22.82 10.60 -20.00
C VAL A 43 -23.25 11.57 -21.10
N ASP A 44 -23.72 12.75 -20.70
CA ASP A 44 -24.18 13.79 -21.63
C ASP A 44 -22.99 14.47 -22.31
N THR A 45 -22.54 13.87 -23.41
CA THR A 45 -21.44 14.38 -24.24
C THR A 45 -21.84 15.56 -25.12
N THR A 46 -23.08 16.06 -25.06
CA THR A 46 -23.47 17.28 -25.77
C THR A 46 -22.91 18.54 -25.10
N LYS A 47 -22.64 18.46 -23.79
CA LYS A 47 -22.01 19.53 -22.99
C LYS A 47 -20.50 19.62 -23.25
N ILE A 48 -20.00 20.83 -23.45
CA ILE A 48 -18.59 21.08 -23.76
C ILE A 48 -17.71 20.65 -22.59
N GLU A 49 -18.07 21.05 -21.37
CA GLU A 49 -17.32 20.78 -20.14
C GLU A 49 -17.22 19.28 -19.85
N VAL A 50 -18.28 18.51 -20.11
CA VAL A 50 -18.25 17.05 -19.98
C VAL A 50 -17.23 16.43 -20.94
N ARG A 51 -17.17 16.91 -22.20
CA ARG A 51 -16.15 16.44 -23.17
C ARG A 51 -14.74 16.84 -22.75
N GLU A 52 -14.56 18.04 -22.18
CA GLU A 52 -13.26 18.47 -21.66
C GLU A 52 -12.78 17.60 -20.50
N VAL A 53 -13.66 17.23 -19.57
CA VAL A 53 -13.35 16.33 -18.44
C VAL A 53 -13.05 14.91 -18.92
N LEU A 54 -13.81 14.39 -19.88
CA LEU A 54 -13.52 13.10 -20.52
C LEU A 54 -12.14 13.10 -21.18
N LYS A 55 -11.81 14.18 -21.89
CA LYS A 55 -10.50 14.36 -22.52
C LYS A 55 -9.39 14.42 -21.46
N LEU A 56 -9.56 15.23 -20.40
CA LEU A 56 -8.63 15.34 -19.29
C LEU A 56 -8.30 13.97 -18.69
N TYR A 57 -9.33 13.17 -18.36
CA TYR A 57 -9.13 11.85 -17.79
C TYR A 57 -8.45 10.89 -18.78
N GLY A 58 -8.86 10.92 -20.06
CA GLY A 58 -8.25 10.13 -21.12
C GLY A 58 -6.77 10.42 -21.32
N ASP A 59 -6.39 11.69 -21.29
CA ASP A 59 -5.01 12.12 -21.40
C ASP A 59 -4.21 11.73 -20.14
N TYR A 60 -4.80 11.85 -18.95
CA TYR A 60 -4.21 11.40 -17.68
C TYR A 60 -3.88 9.90 -17.70
N ILE A 61 -4.81 9.01 -18.08
CA ILE A 61 -4.50 7.57 -18.11
C ILE A 61 -3.45 7.21 -19.18
N GLN A 62 -3.41 7.95 -20.28
CA GLN A 62 -2.42 7.76 -21.35
C GLN A 62 -1.04 8.31 -20.97
N SER A 63 -0.97 9.17 -19.95
CA SER A 63 0.28 9.71 -19.43
C SER A 63 1.08 8.73 -18.57
N GLN A 64 0.61 7.49 -18.39
CA GLN A 64 1.27 6.47 -17.56
C GLN A 64 1.42 6.92 -16.10
N PRO A 65 0.31 7.18 -15.38
CA PRO A 65 0.36 7.70 -14.02
C PRO A 65 0.80 6.64 -12.99
N ASP A 66 1.28 5.46 -13.40
CA ASP A 66 1.81 4.42 -12.49
C ASP A 66 3.10 4.82 -11.75
N SER A 67 3.72 5.94 -12.13
CA SER A 67 4.91 6.50 -11.49
C SER A 67 4.73 7.96 -11.06
N ILE A 68 5.60 8.43 -10.16
CA ILE A 68 5.59 9.82 -9.67
C ILE A 68 6.46 10.66 -10.61
N TYR A 69 5.86 11.69 -11.20
CA TYR A 69 6.52 12.73 -12.00
C TYR A 69 5.60 13.96 -12.04
N ASP A 70 6.06 15.07 -12.63
CA ASP A 70 5.23 16.25 -12.81
C ASP A 70 4.12 16.00 -13.85
N ASN A 71 3.02 15.40 -13.40
CA ASN A 71 1.89 15.07 -14.27
C ASN A 71 1.14 16.37 -14.65
N PRO A 72 1.02 16.70 -15.95
CA PRO A 72 0.42 17.94 -16.39
C PRO A 72 -1.10 17.96 -16.21
N TYR A 73 -1.74 16.83 -15.91
CA TYR A 73 -3.19 16.71 -15.75
C TYR A 73 -3.64 16.85 -14.28
N TRP A 74 -2.70 16.94 -13.34
CA TRP A 74 -2.97 17.11 -11.92
C TRP A 74 -2.80 18.56 -11.47
N ASN A 75 -3.58 18.99 -10.49
CA ASN A 75 -3.54 20.36 -9.95
C ASN A 75 -2.21 20.67 -9.24
N SER A 76 -1.76 21.92 -9.31
CA SER A 76 -0.46 22.33 -8.76
C SER A 76 -0.42 22.32 -7.23
N ARG A 77 -1.54 22.61 -6.58
CA ARG A 77 -1.64 22.66 -5.11
C ARG A 77 -1.30 21.31 -4.47
N GLU A 78 -1.89 20.21 -4.96
CA GLU A 78 -1.62 18.88 -4.40
C GLU A 78 -0.22 18.38 -4.74
N LYS A 79 0.31 18.70 -5.93
CA LYS A 79 1.71 18.42 -6.30
C LYS A 79 2.72 19.14 -5.40
N ALA A 80 2.37 20.34 -4.92
CA ALA A 80 3.21 21.07 -3.97
C ALA A 80 3.09 20.55 -2.53
N GLN A 81 1.96 19.93 -2.19
CA GLN A 81 1.68 19.45 -0.84
C GLN A 81 2.16 18.01 -0.60
N PHE A 82 2.15 17.17 -1.64
CA PHE A 82 2.45 15.75 -1.54
C PHE A 82 3.41 15.30 -2.63
N GLU A 83 4.42 14.51 -2.27
CA GLU A 83 5.29 13.84 -3.23
C GLU A 83 4.45 12.87 -4.10
N ASP A 84 3.59 12.08 -3.46
CA ASP A 84 2.65 11.17 -4.13
C ASP A 84 1.25 11.80 -4.13
N PHE A 85 1.08 12.79 -4.98
CA PHE A 85 -0.12 13.63 -5.07
C PHE A 85 -1.37 12.91 -5.58
N ASP A 86 -1.22 11.79 -6.29
CA ASP A 86 -2.34 10.97 -6.74
C ASP A 86 -2.58 9.82 -5.75
N PHE A 87 -3.66 9.92 -4.99
CA PHE A 87 -3.91 9.01 -3.87
C PHE A 87 -4.34 7.62 -4.33
N SER A 88 -4.81 7.48 -5.57
CA SER A 88 -5.22 6.18 -6.11
C SER A 88 -4.03 5.38 -6.62
N ARG A 89 -2.95 6.05 -7.03
CA ARG A 89 -1.85 5.47 -7.81
C ARG A 89 -1.30 4.17 -7.22
N ARG A 90 -0.88 4.16 -5.96
CA ARG A 90 -0.26 2.98 -5.34
C ARG A 90 -1.21 1.78 -5.33
N SER A 91 -2.47 2.03 -5.01
CA SER A 91 -3.50 1.00 -4.85
C SER A 91 -4.02 0.50 -6.20
N MET A 92 -4.19 1.40 -7.16
CA MET A 92 -4.64 1.11 -8.52
C MET A 92 -3.62 0.31 -9.33
N TYR A 93 -2.34 0.65 -9.21
CA TYR A 93 -1.29 0.02 -10.02
C TYR A 93 -0.59 -1.12 -9.28
N ASN A 94 -0.46 -1.07 -7.95
CA ASN A 94 0.00 -2.18 -7.10
C ASN A 94 1.14 -3.06 -7.71
N GLY A 95 2.17 -2.43 -8.28
CA GLY A 95 3.32 -3.11 -8.89
C GLY A 95 3.20 -3.52 -10.36
N ILE A 96 2.06 -3.27 -11.02
CA ILE A 96 1.87 -3.37 -12.47
C ILE A 96 1.89 -1.98 -13.12
N SER A 97 2.35 -1.89 -14.37
CA SER A 97 2.33 -0.63 -15.13
C SER A 97 0.93 -0.27 -15.61
N SER A 98 0.71 1.00 -15.97
CA SER A 98 -0.56 1.45 -16.58
C SER A 98 -0.89 0.66 -17.84
N SER A 99 0.12 0.33 -18.64
CA SER A 99 -0.06 -0.45 -19.87
C SER A 99 -0.54 -1.88 -19.61
N GLN A 100 -0.07 -2.51 -18.53
CA GLN A 100 -0.50 -3.85 -18.13
C GLN A 100 -1.92 -3.82 -17.59
N LEU A 101 -2.24 -2.84 -16.75
CA LEU A 101 -3.59 -2.66 -16.21
C LEU A 101 -4.60 -2.46 -17.34
N LEU A 102 -4.36 -1.48 -18.22
CA LEU A 102 -5.28 -1.08 -19.29
C LEU A 102 -5.48 -2.17 -20.36
N ARG A 103 -4.52 -3.10 -20.50
CA ARG A 103 -4.65 -4.24 -21.42
C ARG A 103 -5.69 -5.25 -20.94
N VAL A 104 -5.83 -5.40 -19.63
CA VAL A 104 -6.72 -6.39 -19.02
C VAL A 104 -8.05 -5.74 -18.62
N TYR A 105 -7.97 -4.55 -18.03
CA TYR A 105 -9.10 -3.82 -17.47
C TYR A 105 -9.36 -2.57 -18.29
N ALA A 106 -10.31 -2.67 -19.21
CA ALA A 106 -10.70 -1.55 -20.06
C ALA A 106 -11.44 -0.49 -19.22
N PRO A 107 -11.04 0.79 -19.31
CA PRO A 107 -11.72 1.85 -18.59
C PRO A 107 -13.06 2.20 -19.25
N PHE A 108 -14.12 2.15 -18.47
CA PHE A 108 -15.50 2.48 -18.87
C PHE A 108 -16.04 3.60 -17.98
N VAL A 109 -16.24 4.79 -18.56
CA VAL A 109 -16.76 5.96 -17.85
C VAL A 109 -18.23 5.75 -17.53
N LEU A 110 -18.53 5.64 -16.24
CA LEU A 110 -19.89 5.45 -15.72
C LEU A 110 -20.66 6.77 -15.70
N SER A 111 -20.05 7.82 -15.16
CA SER A 111 -20.64 9.15 -15.10
C SER A 111 -19.62 10.28 -15.07
N VAL A 112 -20.06 11.45 -15.51
CA VAL A 112 -19.39 12.75 -15.36
C VAL A 112 -20.47 13.72 -14.87
N GLU A 113 -20.42 14.08 -13.59
CA GLU A 113 -21.50 14.79 -12.90
C GLU A 113 -20.99 16.15 -12.39
N PRO A 114 -21.77 17.24 -12.57
CA PRO A 114 -21.41 18.51 -11.96
C PRO A 114 -21.53 18.41 -10.43
N LYS A 115 -20.54 18.93 -9.72
CA LYS A 115 -20.49 18.98 -8.26
C LYS A 115 -19.97 20.33 -7.81
N ASN A 116 -20.88 21.23 -7.43
CA ASN A 116 -20.58 22.66 -7.23
C ASN A 116 -19.94 23.27 -8.49
N GLN A 117 -18.74 23.87 -8.36
CA GLN A 117 -17.97 24.46 -9.46
C GLN A 117 -17.01 23.45 -10.14
N LYS A 118 -17.15 22.16 -9.85
CA LYS A 118 -16.30 21.07 -10.33
C LYS A 118 -17.12 20.06 -11.10
N TYR A 119 -16.44 19.11 -11.71
CA TYR A 119 -17.04 17.85 -12.16
C TYR A 119 -16.44 16.70 -11.36
N GLN A 120 -17.22 15.65 -11.17
CA GLN A 120 -16.74 14.39 -10.65
C GLN A 120 -16.88 13.33 -11.75
N ILE A 121 -15.80 12.60 -12.02
CA ILE A 121 -15.78 11.51 -12.98
C ILE A 121 -15.69 10.18 -12.23
N ARG A 122 -16.49 9.19 -12.64
CA ARG A 122 -16.43 7.81 -12.16
C ARG A 122 -16.12 6.87 -13.30
N VAL A 123 -15.10 6.03 -13.16
CA VAL A 123 -14.61 5.13 -14.19
C VAL A 123 -14.45 3.72 -13.64
N LEU A 124 -15.17 2.79 -14.26
CA LEU A 124 -15.05 1.37 -14.00
C LEU A 124 -13.85 0.80 -14.75
N TYR A 125 -12.98 0.10 -14.03
CA TYR A 125 -11.93 -0.74 -14.62
C TYR A 125 -12.38 -2.18 -14.51
N ALA A 126 -12.79 -2.77 -15.63
CA ALA A 126 -13.29 -4.15 -15.67
C ALA A 126 -12.74 -4.92 -16.86
N ASN A 127 -12.57 -6.23 -16.68
CA ASN A 127 -12.22 -7.14 -17.76
C ASN A 127 -13.49 -7.76 -18.37
N SER A 128 -13.36 -8.27 -19.61
CA SER A 128 -14.44 -8.95 -20.31
C SER A 128 -14.45 -10.46 -20.07
N ASP A 129 -13.71 -10.95 -19.06
CA ASP A 129 -13.59 -12.38 -18.82
C ASP A 129 -14.94 -12.97 -18.38
N THR A 130 -15.18 -14.20 -18.85
CA THR A 130 -16.37 -15.00 -18.57
C THR A 130 -16.01 -16.34 -17.93
N ASP A 131 -14.72 -16.67 -17.78
CA ASP A 131 -14.27 -17.86 -17.08
C ASP A 131 -14.67 -17.76 -15.58
N PRO A 132 -15.42 -18.74 -15.05
CA PRO A 132 -15.80 -18.77 -13.63
C PRO A 132 -14.62 -18.68 -12.67
N LEU A 133 -13.41 -19.11 -13.07
CA LEU A 133 -12.21 -19.03 -12.23
C LEU A 133 -11.72 -17.59 -12.01
N TYR A 134 -11.97 -16.69 -12.97
CA TYR A 134 -11.48 -15.30 -12.94
C TYR A 134 -12.61 -14.28 -12.75
N ILE A 135 -13.87 -14.73 -12.64
CA ILE A 135 -15.01 -13.84 -12.50
C ILE A 135 -14.94 -12.98 -11.22
N GLY A 136 -14.30 -13.48 -10.16
CA GLY A 136 -14.12 -12.76 -8.89
C GLY A 136 -13.16 -11.56 -8.99
N SER A 137 -12.31 -11.50 -10.02
CA SER A 137 -11.40 -10.38 -10.29
C SER A 137 -11.84 -9.57 -11.51
N LYS A 138 -13.11 -9.69 -11.92
CA LYS A 138 -13.66 -9.01 -13.10
C LYS A 138 -13.62 -7.49 -12.98
N VAL A 139 -13.93 -6.97 -11.80
CA VAL A 139 -13.84 -5.54 -11.49
C VAL A 139 -12.55 -5.30 -10.74
N TRP A 140 -11.69 -4.45 -11.29
CA TRP A 140 -10.46 -4.01 -10.63
C TRP A 140 -10.72 -2.87 -9.65
N CYS A 141 -11.42 -1.83 -10.11
CA CYS A 141 -11.83 -0.72 -9.28
C CYS A 141 -12.94 0.10 -9.95
N ILE A 142 -13.59 0.96 -9.15
CA ILE A 142 -14.33 2.12 -9.62
C ILE A 142 -13.54 3.34 -9.15
N HIS A 143 -12.77 3.94 -10.05
CA HIS A 143 -11.93 5.11 -9.79
C HIS A 143 -12.78 6.38 -9.90
N GLN A 144 -12.70 7.25 -8.90
CA GLN A 144 -13.47 8.47 -8.81
C GLN A 144 -12.57 9.67 -8.53
N LEU A 145 -12.57 10.67 -9.41
CA LEU A 145 -11.77 11.88 -9.25
C LEU A 145 -12.62 13.13 -9.43
N ASN A 146 -12.16 14.22 -8.83
CA ASN A 146 -12.67 15.54 -9.11
C ASN A 146 -11.87 16.18 -10.25
N ALA A 147 -12.55 16.93 -11.12
CA ALA A 147 -11.97 17.84 -12.09
C ALA A 147 -12.34 19.28 -11.69
N ALA A 148 -11.32 20.09 -11.40
CA ALA A 148 -11.46 21.49 -10.99
C ALA A 148 -10.73 22.41 -11.98
N ARG A 149 -11.19 23.66 -12.11
CA ARG A 149 -10.51 24.65 -12.95
C ARG A 149 -9.32 25.27 -12.20
N GLU A 150 -8.16 25.26 -12.82
CA GLU A 150 -6.95 25.97 -12.43
C GLU A 150 -6.54 26.84 -13.62
N GLU A 151 -6.49 28.17 -13.43
CA GLU A 151 -6.17 29.13 -14.49
C GLU A 151 -7.00 28.95 -15.78
N GLY A 152 -8.26 28.57 -15.63
CA GLY A 152 -9.18 28.35 -16.74
C GLY A 152 -9.10 26.96 -17.39
N VAL A 153 -8.15 26.10 -17.01
CA VAL A 153 -7.98 24.74 -17.55
C VAL A 153 -8.42 23.71 -16.50
N TRP A 154 -9.03 22.60 -16.92
CA TRP A 154 -9.38 21.51 -16.01
C TRP A 154 -8.14 20.73 -15.55
N LYS A 155 -8.08 20.41 -14.26
CA LYS A 155 -7.09 19.56 -13.61
C LYS A 155 -7.77 18.56 -12.69
N LEU A 156 -7.18 17.38 -12.55
CA LEU A 156 -7.59 16.36 -11.60
C LEU A 156 -7.13 16.72 -10.18
N GLU A 157 -7.91 16.32 -9.18
CA GLU A 157 -7.59 16.44 -7.76
C GLU A 157 -8.20 15.27 -6.96
N ASN A 158 -7.68 15.02 -5.76
CA ASN A 158 -8.20 13.98 -4.86
C ASN A 158 -9.56 14.35 -4.26
N LEU A 159 -10.30 13.32 -3.84
CA LEU A 159 -11.57 13.46 -3.13
C LEU A 159 -11.39 13.81 -1.65
N LEU A 160 -10.26 13.43 -1.03
CA LEU A 160 -10.03 13.52 0.41
C LEU A 160 -10.41 14.90 1.01
N PRO A 161 -9.96 16.06 0.46
CA PRO A 161 -10.29 17.36 1.06
C PRO A 161 -11.80 17.69 1.04
N GLU A 162 -12.53 17.17 0.06
CA GLU A 162 -13.97 17.39 -0.03
C GLU A 162 -14.74 16.40 0.85
N LYS A 163 -14.37 15.12 0.82
CA LYS A 163 -14.99 14.05 1.62
C LYS A 163 -14.88 14.32 3.12
N THR A 164 -13.74 14.85 3.56
CA THR A 164 -13.44 15.07 4.98
C THR A 164 -13.69 16.50 5.44
N ARG A 165 -14.34 17.36 4.63
CA ARG A 165 -14.55 18.78 4.96
C ARG A 165 -15.32 18.99 6.26
N ASN A 166 -16.33 18.15 6.48
CA ASN A 166 -17.22 18.22 7.64
C ASN A 166 -16.84 17.19 8.72
N TRP A 167 -15.73 16.47 8.54
CA TRP A 167 -15.26 15.52 9.54
C TRP A 167 -14.73 16.27 10.76
N ILE A 168 -14.93 15.66 11.92
CA ILE A 168 -14.44 16.19 13.19
C ILE A 168 -12.93 16.00 13.23
N ARG A 169 -12.24 17.00 13.80
CA ARG A 169 -10.80 16.98 14.03
C ARG A 169 -10.52 17.07 15.52
N SER A 170 -9.72 16.15 16.03
CA SER A 170 -9.29 16.12 17.43
C SER A 170 -7.80 15.84 17.52
N LYS A 171 -7.07 16.62 18.31
CA LYS A 171 -5.61 16.47 18.43
C LYS A 171 -5.24 15.89 19.80
N ALA A 172 -4.43 14.84 19.79
CA ALA A 172 -3.82 14.29 21.00
C ALA A 172 -2.33 13.97 20.73
N GLY A 173 -1.44 14.74 21.35
CA GLY A 173 0.01 14.61 21.14
C GLY A 173 0.40 14.80 19.67
N PHE A 174 0.99 13.76 19.08
CA PHE A 174 1.49 13.72 17.70
C PHE A 174 0.42 13.39 16.65
N ILE A 175 -0.79 13.03 17.09
CA ILE A 175 -1.87 12.53 16.23
C ILE A 175 -2.97 13.59 16.12
N GLU A 176 -3.34 13.94 14.89
CA GLU A 176 -4.60 14.62 14.59
C GLU A 176 -5.60 13.59 14.06
N TYR A 177 -6.54 13.18 14.89
CA TYR A 177 -7.64 12.31 14.48
C TYR A 177 -8.61 13.09 13.58
N VAL A 178 -8.97 12.49 12.44
CA VAL A 178 -9.95 13.02 11.49
C VAL A 178 -10.99 11.94 11.23
N PHE A 179 -12.25 12.17 11.60
CA PHE A 179 -13.28 11.13 11.62
C PHE A 179 -14.67 11.69 11.34
N PRO A 180 -15.60 10.89 10.80
CA PRO A 180 -16.95 11.36 10.49
C PRO A 180 -17.74 11.66 11.77
N GLU A 181 -18.81 12.45 11.67
CA GLU A 181 -19.55 13.00 12.82
C GLU A 181 -20.17 11.90 13.72
N GLU A 182 -20.54 10.78 13.12
CA GLU A 182 -21.09 9.61 13.81
C GLU A 182 -20.05 8.80 14.60
N HIS A 183 -18.74 8.99 14.33
CA HIS A 183 -17.69 8.25 15.03
C HIS A 183 -17.46 8.82 16.42
N GLN A 184 -17.55 7.97 17.43
CA GLN A 184 -17.32 8.35 18.82
C GLN A 184 -15.91 7.97 19.24
N LEU A 185 -15.05 8.98 19.45
CA LEU A 185 -13.68 8.71 19.90
C LEU A 185 -13.65 8.00 21.25
N ASN A 186 -12.93 6.87 21.30
CA ASN A 186 -12.63 6.21 22.56
C ASN A 186 -11.42 6.89 23.25
N ALA A 187 -11.69 7.66 24.31
CA ALA A 187 -10.67 8.40 25.04
C ALA A 187 -9.54 7.51 25.61
N GLU A 188 -9.85 6.28 26.01
CA GLU A 188 -8.86 5.33 26.53
C GLU A 188 -7.92 4.83 25.41
N ARG A 189 -8.46 4.52 24.23
CA ARG A 189 -7.67 4.15 23.04
C ARG A 189 -6.81 5.32 22.55
N VAL A 190 -7.34 6.55 22.55
CA VAL A 190 -6.57 7.77 22.24
C VAL A 190 -5.41 7.94 23.22
N HIS A 191 -5.65 7.74 24.52
CA HIS A 191 -4.60 7.84 25.53
C HIS A 191 -3.51 6.77 25.32
N LYS A 192 -3.91 5.51 25.07
CA LYS A 192 -3.00 4.39 24.75
C LYS A 192 -2.14 4.74 23.51
N ALA A 193 -2.75 5.27 22.46
CA ALA A 193 -2.05 5.72 21.26
C ALA A 193 -1.02 6.81 21.53
N GLN A 194 -1.38 7.80 22.34
CA GLN A 194 -0.46 8.88 22.71
C GLN A 194 0.76 8.35 23.49
N GLN A 195 0.53 7.49 24.48
CA GLN A 195 1.60 6.87 25.28
C GLN A 195 2.52 6.04 24.39
N PHE A 196 1.95 5.17 23.56
CA PHE A 196 2.71 4.36 22.61
C PHE A 196 3.59 5.22 21.69
N CYS A 197 3.03 6.30 21.12
CA CYS A 197 3.81 7.19 20.26
C CYS A 197 4.99 7.83 21.01
N GLN A 198 4.76 8.30 22.24
CA GLN A 198 5.80 8.89 23.08
C GLN A 198 6.91 7.89 23.40
N GLU A 199 6.55 6.66 23.74
CA GLU A 199 7.50 5.58 24.03
C GLU A 199 8.37 5.26 22.82
N ILE A 200 7.76 5.03 21.65
CA ILE A 200 8.48 4.72 20.41
C ILE A 200 9.41 5.87 20.01
N ILE A 201 8.94 7.11 20.06
CA ILE A 201 9.75 8.30 19.76
C ILE A 201 10.95 8.36 20.71
N SER A 202 10.73 8.24 22.01
CA SER A 202 11.81 8.35 23.01
C SER A 202 12.90 7.30 22.82
N ARG A 203 12.53 6.07 22.41
CA ARG A 203 13.44 4.93 22.27
C ARG A 203 14.14 4.88 20.91
N PHE A 204 13.45 5.25 19.84
CA PHE A 204 13.90 4.99 18.47
C PHE A 204 14.08 6.23 17.61
N ASN A 205 13.46 7.36 17.95
CA ASN A 205 13.51 8.57 17.14
C ASN A 205 13.33 9.86 17.97
N PRO A 206 14.23 10.16 18.93
CA PRO A 206 14.04 11.28 19.87
C PRO A 206 14.04 12.67 19.21
N GLU A 207 14.51 12.77 17.96
CA GLU A 207 14.47 13.99 17.16
C GLU A 207 13.17 14.18 16.37
N TYR A 208 12.20 13.27 16.51
CA TYR A 208 10.90 13.38 15.85
C TYR A 208 10.13 14.61 16.36
N LYS A 209 9.79 15.51 15.44
CA LYS A 209 9.09 16.78 15.73
C LYS A 209 7.80 16.95 14.93
N ASP A 210 7.51 16.01 14.04
CA ASP A 210 6.36 16.09 13.15
C ASP A 210 5.07 15.64 13.85
N SER A 211 3.95 15.82 13.16
CA SER A 211 2.67 15.21 13.51
C SER A 211 2.08 14.57 12.26
N PHE A 212 1.11 13.67 12.42
CA PHE A 212 0.38 13.09 11.31
C PHE A 212 -1.13 13.10 11.56
N SER A 213 -1.89 13.20 10.48
CA SER A 213 -3.35 13.04 10.54
C SER A 213 -3.70 11.56 10.48
N PHE A 214 -4.58 11.11 11.35
CA PHE A 214 -5.09 9.74 11.38
C PHE A 214 -6.58 9.73 11.01
N TYR A 215 -6.86 9.32 9.77
CA TYR A 215 -8.22 9.25 9.25
C TYR A 215 -8.85 7.93 9.67
N LEU A 216 -9.93 8.02 10.46
CA LEU A 216 -10.71 6.88 10.92
C LEU A 216 -11.95 6.76 10.04
N ALA A 217 -11.89 5.86 9.06
CA ALA A 217 -13.00 5.55 8.19
C ALA A 217 -13.81 4.35 8.73
N ASN A 218 -15.10 4.36 8.45
CA ASN A 218 -16.10 3.36 8.77
C ASN A 218 -16.04 2.17 7.79
N GLY A 219 -14.91 1.48 7.77
CA GLY A 219 -14.71 0.30 6.94
C GLY A 219 -13.96 0.58 5.63
N ILE A 220 -13.73 -0.51 4.88
CA ILE A 220 -12.81 -0.54 3.74
C ILE A 220 -13.30 0.36 2.62
N ASP A 221 -14.61 0.43 2.39
CA ASP A 221 -15.17 1.22 1.31
C ASP A 221 -14.96 2.73 1.57
N GLU A 222 -15.27 3.23 2.77
CA GLU A 222 -15.02 4.64 3.10
C GLU A 222 -13.52 4.98 3.09
N MET A 223 -12.65 4.07 3.55
CA MET A 223 -11.21 4.23 3.39
C MET A 223 -10.81 4.30 1.90
N GLY A 224 -11.42 3.47 1.06
CA GLY A 224 -11.23 3.49 -0.39
C GLY A 224 -11.63 4.83 -1.01
N GLU A 225 -12.72 5.44 -0.55
CA GLU A 225 -13.15 6.77 -1.02
C GLU A 225 -12.11 7.86 -0.72
N LEU A 226 -11.42 7.76 0.42
CA LEU A 226 -10.30 8.66 0.77
C LEU A 226 -9.09 8.48 -0.18
N GLU A 227 -8.99 7.33 -0.83
CA GLU A 227 -8.01 7.00 -1.86
C GLU A 227 -8.55 7.14 -3.30
N ASN A 228 -9.69 7.82 -3.49
CA ASN A 228 -10.34 8.04 -4.79
C ASN A 228 -11.06 6.81 -5.39
N PHE A 229 -11.56 5.88 -4.58
CA PHE A 229 -12.29 4.71 -5.07
C PHE A 229 -13.70 4.59 -4.48
N ASP A 230 -14.70 4.36 -5.34
CA ASP A 230 -16.01 3.86 -4.88
C ASP A 230 -15.95 2.34 -4.63
N TYR A 231 -14.99 1.65 -5.24
CA TYR A 231 -14.71 0.23 -5.07
C TYR A 231 -13.27 -0.07 -5.48
N ILE A 232 -12.58 -0.95 -4.76
CA ILE A 232 -11.24 -1.41 -5.14
C ILE A 232 -11.04 -2.89 -4.79
N PHE A 233 -10.46 -3.64 -5.74
CA PHE A 233 -10.08 -5.03 -5.56
C PHE A 233 -8.61 -5.19 -5.14
N SER A 234 -7.70 -4.44 -5.77
CA SER A 234 -6.25 -4.53 -5.51
C SER A 234 -5.80 -3.64 -4.36
N GLY A 235 -4.98 -4.17 -3.45
CA GLY A 235 -4.41 -3.34 -2.36
C GLY A 235 -5.44 -2.93 -1.30
N VAL A 236 -6.51 -3.71 -1.16
CA VAL A 236 -7.40 -3.66 0.00
C VAL A 236 -6.60 -4.06 1.25
N THR A 237 -6.69 -3.22 2.28
CA THR A 237 -6.08 -3.41 3.59
C THR A 237 -6.90 -2.62 4.60
N THR A 238 -6.61 -2.82 5.88
CA THR A 238 -7.27 -2.10 6.97
C THR A 238 -6.56 -0.81 7.37
N GLY A 239 -5.34 -0.59 6.88
CA GLY A 239 -4.49 0.55 7.23
C GLY A 239 -3.48 0.88 6.14
N LYS A 240 -3.21 2.18 5.94
CA LYS A 240 -2.15 2.68 5.06
C LYS A 240 -1.49 3.94 5.60
N ALA A 241 -0.23 3.85 5.97
CA ALA A 241 0.62 5.00 6.22
C ALA A 241 1.07 5.69 4.90
N ARG A 242 0.81 6.99 4.77
CA ARG A 242 1.21 7.85 3.63
C ARG A 242 1.85 9.16 4.10
N GLU A 243 2.33 10.00 3.21
CA GLU A 243 2.97 11.27 3.61
C GLU A 243 2.04 12.10 4.52
N GLY A 244 2.52 12.41 5.73
CA GLY A 244 1.78 13.19 6.72
C GLY A 244 0.48 12.57 7.26
N MET A 245 0.12 11.34 6.85
CA MET A 245 -1.17 10.76 7.24
C MET A 245 -1.18 9.23 7.36
N ILE A 246 -2.19 8.71 8.05
CA ILE A 246 -2.58 7.31 8.07
C ILE A 246 -4.06 7.24 7.75
N LEU A 247 -4.44 6.33 6.86
CA LEU A 247 -5.84 5.98 6.58
C LEU A 247 -6.13 4.64 7.24
N SER A 248 -7.24 4.51 7.98
CA SER A 248 -7.64 3.27 8.63
C SER A 248 -9.11 2.98 8.40
N SER A 249 -9.40 1.70 8.16
CA SER A 249 -10.74 1.15 8.07
C SER A 249 -11.19 0.44 9.36
N LYS A 250 -10.35 0.41 10.40
CA LYS A 250 -10.63 -0.36 11.63
C LYS A 250 -11.66 0.33 12.55
N GLY A 251 -11.88 1.63 12.37
CA GLY A 251 -12.73 2.42 13.29
C GLY A 251 -12.17 2.47 14.73
N ASP A 252 -10.85 2.45 14.87
CA ASP A 252 -10.16 2.29 16.16
C ASP A 252 -8.98 3.27 16.26
N GLU A 253 -8.91 4.02 17.37
CA GLU A 253 -7.96 5.11 17.59
C GLU A 253 -6.52 4.64 17.87
N PHE A 254 -6.31 3.35 18.09
CA PHE A 254 -5.00 2.76 18.37
C PHE A 254 -4.62 1.72 17.32
N TYR A 255 -3.78 2.15 16.37
CA TYR A 255 -3.27 1.29 15.29
C TYR A 255 -1.74 1.29 15.29
N PRO A 256 -1.11 0.61 16.26
CA PRO A 256 0.32 0.73 16.53
C PRO A 256 1.19 0.31 15.34
N HIS A 257 0.79 -0.69 14.55
CA HIS A 257 1.49 -1.09 13.32
C HIS A 257 1.68 0.10 12.37
N GLU A 258 0.61 0.81 12.00
CA GLU A 258 0.70 1.96 11.09
C GLU A 258 1.43 3.15 11.73
N PHE A 259 1.33 3.31 13.05
CA PHE A 259 2.08 4.34 13.78
C PHE A 259 3.59 4.13 13.64
N ILE A 260 4.08 2.89 13.71
CA ILE A 260 5.51 2.60 13.56
C ILE A 260 6.07 3.14 12.23
N HIS A 261 5.33 3.03 11.12
CA HIS A 261 5.74 3.59 9.82
C HIS A 261 5.86 5.13 9.82
N LYS A 262 5.24 5.82 10.77
CA LYS A 262 5.38 7.29 10.95
C LYS A 262 6.47 7.67 11.93
N LEU A 263 6.64 6.89 12.99
CA LEU A 263 7.43 7.26 14.15
C LEU A 263 8.91 6.88 14.02
N LEU A 264 9.23 5.82 13.28
CA LEU A 264 10.63 5.42 13.09
C LEU A 264 11.41 6.41 12.21
N PRO A 265 12.75 6.48 12.35
CA PRO A 265 13.57 7.28 11.47
C PRO A 265 13.38 6.87 10.01
N LYS A 266 13.30 7.87 9.11
CA LYS A 266 13.28 7.64 7.67
C LYS A 266 14.60 6.98 7.25
N ASN A 267 14.50 5.92 6.44
CA ASN A 267 15.67 5.22 5.91
C ASN A 267 15.34 4.73 4.48
N PRO A 268 15.85 5.39 3.42
CA PRO A 268 15.55 5.02 2.04
C PRO A 268 16.15 3.68 1.61
N THR A 269 17.05 3.11 2.43
CA THR A 269 17.68 1.81 2.20
C THR A 269 17.13 0.70 3.10
N ARG A 270 16.08 1.00 3.88
CA ARG A 270 15.36 -0.01 4.65
C ARG A 270 14.47 -0.81 3.70
N GLY A 271 14.73 -2.10 3.57
CA GLY A 271 13.95 -2.97 2.71
C GLY A 271 12.57 -3.27 3.30
N HIS A 272 11.63 -3.65 2.43
CA HIS A 272 10.23 -3.90 2.80
C HIS A 272 10.08 -4.92 3.94
N VAL A 273 10.82 -6.04 3.93
CA VAL A 273 10.71 -7.04 5.00
C VAL A 273 11.09 -6.46 6.37
N ILE A 274 12.09 -5.58 6.42
CA ILE A 274 12.48 -4.94 7.69
C ILE A 274 11.53 -3.80 8.05
N GLU A 275 10.99 -3.07 7.08
CA GLU A 275 9.94 -2.08 7.29
C GLU A 275 8.70 -2.69 7.96
N GLU A 276 8.12 -3.73 7.34
CA GLU A 276 6.95 -4.43 7.89
C GLU A 276 7.32 -5.17 9.19
N GLY A 277 8.51 -5.77 9.25
CA GLY A 277 8.99 -6.48 10.43
C GLY A 277 9.07 -5.61 11.67
N LEU A 278 9.60 -4.39 11.55
CA LEU A 278 9.65 -3.43 12.65
C LEU A 278 8.24 -3.00 13.08
N ALA A 279 7.33 -2.76 12.12
CA ALA A 279 5.94 -2.41 12.40
C ALA A 279 5.17 -3.55 13.09
N SER A 280 5.41 -4.79 12.68
CA SER A 280 4.86 -5.98 13.32
C SER A 280 5.43 -6.22 14.72
N PHE A 281 6.75 -6.12 14.88
CA PHE A 281 7.42 -6.37 16.16
C PHE A 281 7.16 -5.28 17.21
N LEU A 282 7.32 -4.01 16.84
CA LEU A 282 7.12 -2.88 17.76
C LEU A 282 5.67 -2.46 17.88
N GLY A 283 4.83 -2.78 16.89
CA GLY A 283 3.45 -2.33 16.82
C GLY A 283 2.44 -3.45 17.03
N THR A 284 2.36 -4.41 16.10
CA THR A 284 1.36 -5.51 16.18
C THR A 284 1.50 -6.34 17.46
N ARG A 285 2.72 -6.49 18.00
CA ARG A 285 2.96 -7.23 19.25
C ARG A 285 2.26 -6.64 20.49
N GLU A 286 1.82 -5.38 20.43
CA GLU A 286 0.96 -4.78 21.46
C GLU A 286 -0.42 -5.45 21.58
N GLU A 287 -0.84 -6.21 20.56
CA GLU A 287 -2.08 -6.97 20.51
C GLU A 287 -1.75 -8.44 20.17
N LEU A 288 -1.42 -9.24 21.19
CA LEU A 288 -0.93 -10.62 21.05
C LEU A 288 -1.89 -11.55 20.28
N THR A 289 -3.19 -11.22 20.27
CA THR A 289 -4.23 -11.93 19.51
C THR A 289 -4.05 -11.83 17.99
N GLU A 290 -3.40 -10.76 17.50
CA GLU A 290 -3.01 -10.63 16.08
C GLU A 290 -1.60 -11.18 15.85
N TYR A 291 -0.67 -10.92 16.78
CA TYR A 291 0.75 -11.25 16.60
C TYR A 291 1.06 -12.75 16.65
N LEU A 292 0.58 -13.47 17.68
CA LEU A 292 0.92 -14.88 17.87
C LEU A 292 0.45 -15.77 16.71
N PRO A 293 -0.81 -15.68 16.23
CA PRO A 293 -1.26 -16.51 15.11
C PRO A 293 -0.46 -16.27 13.81
N MET A 294 0.03 -15.04 13.62
CA MET A 294 0.87 -14.69 12.47
C MET A 294 2.23 -15.38 12.55
N MET A 295 2.86 -15.41 13.74
CA MET A 295 4.14 -16.07 13.98
C MET A 295 4.02 -17.60 13.92
N GLU A 296 2.98 -18.18 14.52
CA GLU A 296 2.67 -19.62 14.47
C GLU A 296 2.48 -20.10 13.01
N ARG A 297 1.82 -19.29 12.18
CA ARG A 297 1.64 -19.60 10.76
C ARG A 297 2.97 -19.63 10.00
N LEU A 298 3.86 -18.68 10.28
CA LEU A 298 5.20 -18.68 9.69
C LEU A 298 5.99 -19.94 10.12
N ALA A 299 5.99 -20.28 11.41
CA ALA A 299 6.68 -21.47 11.92
C ALA A 299 6.17 -22.75 11.26
N LYS A 300 4.84 -22.90 11.16
CA LYS A 300 4.20 -24.03 10.49
C LYS A 300 4.59 -24.15 9.01
N ASP A 301 4.64 -23.04 8.28
CA ASP A 301 4.99 -23.05 6.85
C ASP A 301 6.48 -23.31 6.62
N PHE A 302 7.36 -22.72 7.43
CA PHE A 302 8.80 -22.95 7.40
C PHE A 302 9.13 -24.44 7.54
N ASN A 303 8.45 -25.14 8.45
CA ASN A 303 8.68 -26.56 8.70
C ASN A 303 8.08 -27.51 7.64
N LYS A 304 7.13 -27.04 6.83
CA LYS A 304 6.34 -27.91 5.95
C LYS A 304 6.53 -27.63 4.47
N ARG A 305 7.20 -26.53 4.10
CA ARG A 305 7.27 -26.06 2.72
C ARG A 305 8.70 -25.65 2.37
N ASP A 306 9.27 -26.32 1.38
CA ASP A 306 10.63 -26.03 0.91
C ASP A 306 10.82 -24.57 0.42
N SER A 307 9.75 -23.95 -0.07
CA SER A 307 9.77 -22.55 -0.53
C SER A 307 9.83 -21.53 0.62
N TYR A 308 9.58 -21.94 1.86
CA TYR A 308 9.61 -21.10 3.06
C TYR A 308 10.94 -21.25 3.81
N ASN A 309 12.05 -21.09 3.10
CA ASN A 309 13.37 -20.96 3.73
C ASN A 309 13.69 -19.49 4.06
N LEU A 310 14.72 -19.27 4.87
CA LEU A 310 15.04 -17.93 5.38
C LEU A 310 15.36 -16.92 4.27
N GLU A 311 16.07 -17.34 3.21
CA GLU A 311 16.39 -16.46 2.08
C GLU A 311 15.11 -15.98 1.38
N ASN A 312 14.20 -16.89 1.08
CA ASN A 312 12.93 -16.55 0.45
C ASN A 312 12.05 -15.68 1.37
N ILE A 313 12.02 -15.96 2.67
CA ILE A 313 11.28 -15.17 3.65
C ILE A 313 11.82 -13.74 3.68
N LEU A 314 13.13 -13.58 3.85
CA LEU A 314 13.78 -12.28 3.99
C LEU A 314 13.89 -11.49 2.67
N ASN A 315 13.72 -12.15 1.52
CA ASN A 315 13.52 -11.50 0.22
C ASN A 315 12.04 -11.28 -0.13
N ASN A 316 11.08 -11.70 0.70
CA ASN A 316 9.65 -11.69 0.39
C ASN A 316 9.30 -12.44 -0.93
N GLN A 317 9.93 -13.58 -1.15
CA GLN A 317 9.85 -14.42 -2.36
C GLN A 317 9.11 -15.75 -2.13
N THR A 318 8.45 -15.92 -0.99
CA THR A 318 7.64 -17.12 -0.73
C THR A 318 6.36 -17.11 -1.56
N ALA A 319 5.86 -18.29 -1.94
CA ALA A 319 4.54 -18.41 -2.53
C ALA A 319 3.46 -17.87 -1.58
N TRP A 320 2.44 -17.18 -2.10
CA TRP A 320 1.33 -16.70 -1.27
C TRP A 320 0.59 -17.87 -0.61
N ASN A 321 0.54 -17.86 0.72
CA ASN A 321 -0.21 -18.84 1.49
C ASN A 321 -1.24 -18.16 2.40
N GLY A 322 -1.84 -17.04 1.97
CA GLY A 322 -2.90 -16.33 2.69
C GLY A 322 -2.43 -15.33 3.76
N TYR A 323 -1.17 -14.90 3.71
CA TYR A 323 -0.61 -13.81 4.51
C TYR A 323 0.70 -13.30 3.86
N PRO A 324 1.05 -12.02 4.07
CA PRO A 324 2.32 -11.46 3.59
C PRO A 324 3.48 -11.91 4.50
N VAL A 325 4.42 -12.67 3.94
CA VAL A 325 5.52 -13.26 4.72
C VAL A 325 6.49 -12.21 5.31
N ALA A 326 6.56 -11.03 4.69
CA ALA A 326 7.36 -9.91 5.15
C ALA A 326 7.09 -9.54 6.62
N TYR A 327 5.83 -9.64 7.06
CA TYR A 327 5.38 -9.24 8.39
C TYR A 327 5.99 -10.15 9.47
N PRO A 328 5.67 -11.46 9.55
CA PRO A 328 6.28 -12.32 10.54
C PRO A 328 7.76 -12.60 10.26
N GLY A 329 8.20 -12.59 9.00
CA GLY A 329 9.60 -12.83 8.65
C GLY A 329 10.53 -11.75 9.18
N GLY A 330 10.16 -10.48 8.99
CA GLY A 330 10.90 -9.36 9.56
C GLY A 330 10.73 -9.25 11.08
N ALA A 331 9.55 -9.54 11.62
CA ALA A 331 9.31 -9.53 13.06
C ALA A 331 10.14 -10.59 13.79
N LEU A 332 10.26 -11.80 13.24
CA LEU A 332 11.14 -12.86 13.76
C LEU A 332 12.58 -12.38 13.89
N LEU A 333 13.10 -11.68 12.88
CA LEU A 333 14.45 -11.14 12.94
C LEU A 333 14.58 -10.06 14.02
N CYS A 334 13.57 -9.20 14.16
CA CYS A 334 13.51 -8.20 15.22
C CYS A 334 13.50 -8.85 16.60
N GLU A 335 12.71 -9.91 16.82
CA GLU A 335 12.70 -10.67 18.08
C GLU A 335 14.11 -11.17 18.43
N VAL A 336 14.78 -11.86 17.50
CA VAL A 336 16.14 -12.39 17.71
C VAL A 336 17.13 -11.27 18.06
N ILE A 337 17.09 -10.17 17.32
CA ILE A 337 18.00 -9.04 17.57
C ILE A 337 17.70 -8.37 18.92
N HIS A 338 16.42 -8.19 19.25
CA HIS A 338 16.01 -7.55 20.48
C HIS A 338 16.36 -8.40 21.71
N GLU A 339 16.18 -9.72 21.66
CA GLU A 339 16.57 -10.60 22.77
C GLU A 339 18.08 -10.58 23.04
N GLN A 340 18.89 -10.46 22.01
CA GLN A 340 20.35 -10.48 22.13
C GLN A 340 20.97 -9.10 22.42
N LYS A 341 20.36 -8.02 21.91
CA LYS A 341 20.97 -6.67 21.88
C LYS A 341 20.02 -5.56 22.32
N GLY A 342 18.76 -5.86 22.65
CA GLY A 342 17.74 -4.92 23.06
C GLY A 342 17.47 -3.82 22.03
N ASP A 343 17.02 -2.66 22.52
CA ASP A 343 16.72 -1.48 21.70
C ASP A 343 17.91 -0.98 20.89
N MET A 344 19.14 -1.19 21.34
CA MET A 344 20.34 -0.81 20.57
C MET A 344 20.43 -1.62 19.27
N GLY A 345 20.11 -2.92 19.32
CA GLY A 345 20.08 -3.77 18.14
C GLY A 345 19.00 -3.34 17.16
N ILE A 346 17.79 -3.10 17.66
CA ILE A 346 16.65 -2.63 16.85
C ILE A 346 16.94 -1.25 16.24
N ASN A 347 17.55 -0.34 16.99
CA ASN A 347 17.95 0.98 16.49
C ASN A 347 18.96 0.90 15.35
N LYS A 348 19.92 -0.03 15.42
CA LYS A 348 20.86 -0.30 14.32
C LYS A 348 20.13 -0.89 13.11
N LEU A 349 19.25 -1.86 13.32
CA LEU A 349 18.46 -2.47 12.25
C LEU A 349 17.60 -1.43 11.51
N ALA A 350 16.89 -0.57 12.25
CA ALA A 350 16.01 0.45 11.68
C ALA A 350 16.73 1.49 10.81
N ARG A 351 18.02 1.73 11.05
CA ARG A 351 18.87 2.72 10.34
C ARG A 351 19.82 2.10 9.33
N GLY A 352 19.98 0.78 9.34
CA GLY A 352 20.91 0.08 8.46
C GLY A 352 20.34 -0.18 7.06
N LYS A 353 21.23 -0.57 6.15
CA LYS A 353 20.86 -1.00 4.80
C LYS A 353 20.32 -2.43 4.84
N THR A 354 19.09 -2.63 4.35
CA THR A 354 18.37 -3.91 4.43
C THR A 354 17.51 -4.19 3.20
N ASP A 355 17.91 -3.65 2.04
CA ASP A 355 17.21 -3.73 0.76
C ASP A 355 17.28 -5.10 0.05
N GLY A 356 17.83 -6.12 0.71
CA GLY A 356 17.83 -7.51 0.26
C GLY A 356 18.43 -8.46 1.29
N TYR A 357 18.27 -9.77 1.08
CA TYR A 357 18.69 -10.81 2.02
C TYR A 357 20.16 -10.72 2.46
N GLU A 358 21.11 -10.57 1.53
CA GLU A 358 22.53 -10.51 1.92
C GLU A 358 22.84 -9.27 2.77
N GLU A 359 22.17 -8.14 2.51
CA GLU A 359 22.33 -6.93 3.32
C GLU A 359 21.70 -7.08 4.71
N ILE A 360 20.52 -7.71 4.78
CA ILE A 360 19.86 -8.06 6.04
C ILE A 360 20.75 -9.00 6.87
N MET A 361 21.32 -10.04 6.26
CA MET A 361 22.17 -11.01 6.95
C MET A 361 23.48 -10.38 7.40
N ARG A 362 24.14 -9.59 6.53
CA ARG A 362 25.37 -8.88 6.87
C ARG A 362 25.18 -7.92 8.05
N LEU A 363 24.09 -7.15 8.03
CA LEU A 363 23.76 -6.24 9.13
C LEU A 363 23.43 -7.01 10.41
N THR A 364 22.68 -8.10 10.31
CA THR A 364 22.37 -8.95 11.47
C THR A 364 23.63 -9.55 12.09
N GLN A 365 24.57 -10.04 11.28
CA GLN A 365 25.86 -10.54 11.74
C GLN A 365 26.66 -9.45 12.48
N ASP A 366 26.69 -8.22 11.95
CA ASP A 366 27.33 -7.08 12.62
C ASP A 366 26.64 -6.72 13.93
N ILE A 367 25.30 -6.66 13.95
CA ILE A 367 24.55 -6.33 15.17
C ILE A 367 24.81 -7.40 16.25
N LEU A 368 24.74 -8.68 15.89
CA LEU A 368 24.85 -9.79 16.82
C LEU A 368 26.30 -10.12 17.19
N GLN A 369 27.27 -9.75 16.35
CA GLN A 369 28.67 -10.16 16.43
C GLN A 369 28.82 -11.68 16.28
N LEU A 370 28.13 -12.25 15.30
CA LEU A 370 28.08 -13.68 15.02
C LEU A 370 28.36 -13.97 13.55
N ASP A 371 28.91 -15.13 13.25
CA ASP A 371 28.96 -15.63 11.87
C ASP A 371 27.57 -16.04 11.37
N LYS A 372 27.45 -16.17 10.05
CA LYS A 372 26.18 -16.44 9.35
C LYS A 372 25.49 -17.70 9.90
N ASN A 373 26.23 -18.78 10.17
CA ASN A 373 25.66 -20.05 10.64
C ASN A 373 25.11 -19.97 12.06
N ASN A 374 25.73 -19.15 12.91
CA ASN A 374 25.23 -18.90 14.26
C ASN A 374 24.00 -17.99 14.24
N VAL A 375 23.95 -16.99 13.34
CA VAL A 375 22.73 -16.19 13.11
C VAL A 375 21.57 -17.07 12.65
N PHE A 376 21.80 -17.92 11.65
CA PHE A 376 20.78 -18.87 11.17
C PHE A 376 20.21 -19.73 12.29
N ARG A 377 21.08 -20.35 13.10
CA ARG A 377 20.65 -21.20 14.22
C ARG A 377 19.83 -20.43 15.25
N LEU A 378 20.16 -19.17 15.53
CA LEU A 378 19.35 -18.34 16.43
C LEU A 378 17.95 -18.09 15.87
N ILE A 379 17.85 -17.75 14.58
CA ILE A 379 16.57 -17.51 13.91
C ILE A 379 15.71 -18.77 13.90
N GLU A 380 16.29 -19.93 13.53
CA GLU A 380 15.58 -21.20 13.54
C GLU A 380 15.13 -21.61 14.94
N ASN A 381 15.97 -21.43 15.95
CA ASN A 381 15.60 -21.73 17.33
C ASN A 381 14.48 -20.83 17.82
N LYS A 382 14.53 -19.53 17.48
CA LYS A 382 13.46 -18.59 17.84
C LYS A 382 12.15 -18.95 17.17
N LEU A 383 12.20 -19.38 15.91
CA LEU A 383 11.00 -19.80 15.18
C LEU A 383 10.30 -21.02 15.81
N LYS A 384 11.08 -21.96 16.36
CA LYS A 384 10.56 -23.14 17.08
C LYS A 384 9.76 -22.81 18.34
N GLU A 385 9.94 -21.61 18.91
CA GLU A 385 9.16 -21.18 20.07
C GLU A 385 7.70 -20.89 19.73
N PHE A 386 7.36 -20.80 18.43
CA PHE A 386 6.00 -20.56 17.92
C PHE A 386 5.35 -21.81 17.31
N GLU A 387 5.90 -23.01 17.57
CA GLU A 387 5.38 -24.29 17.04
C GLU A 387 4.21 -24.91 17.82
#